data_AF-A0A8J7KV98-F1
#
_entry.id   AF-A0A8J7KV98-F1
#
_cell.length_a   1.000
_cell.length_b   1.000
_cell.length_c   1.000
_cell.angle_alpha   90.00
_cell.angle_beta   90.00
_cell.angle_gamma   90.00
#
_symmetry.space_group_name_H-M   'P 1'
#
loop_
_entity.id
_entity.type
_entity.pdbx_description
1 polymer ?
#
loop_
_entity_poly.entity_id
_entity_poly.type
_entity_poly.pdbx_seq_one_letter_code
_entity_poly.pdbx_strand_id
1 'polypeptide(L)'
;MSTYQHKKGKIQDNALEALLHDPLFRQRVEKNKKGKGSYCRKGKQGKGQDWEASGKSSKDALPLASHFMAVLGFVERRYAFGC
;
A
#
# COMPACT_ATOMS: atom_id res chain seq x y z
N MET A 1 -20.27 -7.05 -31.81
CA MET A 1 -20.66 -7.75 -30.57
C MET A 1 -20.08 -9.15 -30.60
N SER A 2 -19.40 -9.59 -29.54
CA SER A 2 -18.88 -10.97 -29.45
C SER A 2 -19.99 -11.92 -28.98
N THR A 3 -20.02 -13.14 -29.52
CA THR A 3 -20.98 -14.19 -29.16
C THR A 3 -20.41 -15.12 -28.10
N TYR A 4 -21.27 -15.59 -27.18
CA TYR A 4 -20.89 -16.55 -26.16
C TYR A 4 -20.93 -17.99 -26.70
N GLN A 5 -19.89 -18.79 -26.41
CA GLN A 5 -19.82 -20.21 -26.78
C GLN A 5 -20.28 -21.10 -25.61
N HIS A 6 -21.48 -21.68 -25.73
CA HIS A 6 -22.06 -22.60 -24.75
C HIS A 6 -21.54 -24.04 -24.90
N LYS A 7 -21.66 -24.87 -23.86
CA LYS A 7 -21.12 -26.24 -23.85
C LYS A 7 -22.12 -27.35 -24.23
N LYS A 8 -23.38 -27.00 -24.55
CA LYS A 8 -24.46 -27.96 -24.83
C LYS A 8 -24.39 -28.61 -26.22
N GLY A 9 -23.46 -28.19 -27.09
CA GLY A 9 -23.39 -28.66 -28.48
C GLY A 9 -24.48 -28.01 -29.35
N LYS A 10 -25.04 -28.77 -30.31
CA LYS A 10 -26.16 -28.29 -31.14
C LYS A 10 -27.46 -28.38 -30.34
N ILE A 11 -28.08 -27.23 -30.07
CA ILE A 11 -29.39 -27.14 -29.43
C ILE A 11 -30.46 -27.47 -30.48
N GLN A 12 -31.37 -28.40 -30.17
CA GLN A 12 -32.43 -28.85 -31.08
C GLN A 12 -33.78 -28.23 -30.74
N ASP A 13 -34.17 -28.25 -29.46
CA ASP A 13 -35.49 -27.80 -29.02
C ASP A 13 -35.45 -26.37 -28.45
N ASN A 14 -35.20 -26.23 -27.14
CA ASN A 14 -35.27 -24.96 -26.43
C ASN A 14 -33.90 -24.36 -26.14
N ALA A 15 -33.58 -23.23 -26.79
CA ALA A 15 -32.31 -22.54 -26.59
C ALA A 15 -32.15 -21.94 -25.18
N LEU A 16 -33.22 -21.34 -24.63
CA LEU A 16 -33.16 -20.71 -23.31
C LEU A 16 -32.97 -21.73 -22.19
N GLU A 17 -33.67 -22.86 -22.26
CA GLU A 17 -33.57 -23.94 -21.29
C GLU A 17 -32.20 -24.61 -21.34
N ALA A 18 -31.67 -24.85 -22.54
CA ALA A 18 -30.32 -25.35 -22.71
C ALA A 18 -29.27 -24.41 -22.10
N LEU A 19 -29.43 -23.10 -22.31
CA LEU A 19 -28.56 -22.09 -21.71
C LEU A 19 -28.72 -22.02 -20.19
N LEU A 20 -29.93 -22.10 -19.66
CA LEU A 20 -30.19 -22.06 -18.21
C LEU A 20 -29.42 -23.17 -17.46
N HIS A 21 -29.31 -24.35 -18.07
CA HIS A 21 -28.55 -25.48 -17.53
C HIS A 21 -27.06 -25.48 -17.93
N ASP A 22 -26.57 -24.43 -18.59
CA ASP A 22 -25.15 -24.24 -18.91
C ASP A 22 -24.41 -23.57 -17.73
N PRO A 23 -23.09 -23.78 -17.55
CA PRO A 23 -22.34 -23.18 -16.44
C PRO A 23 -22.37 -21.65 -16.40
N LEU A 24 -22.77 -21.00 -17.50
CA LEU A 24 -23.01 -19.56 -17.55
C LEU A 24 -23.98 -19.10 -16.46
N PHE A 25 -25.08 -19.83 -16.25
CA PHE A 25 -26.14 -19.50 -15.30
C PHE A 25 -26.12 -20.39 -14.05
N ARG A 26 -24.93 -20.73 -13.55
CA ARG A 26 -24.81 -21.45 -12.29
C ARG A 26 -25.20 -20.57 -11.10
N GLN A 27 -25.70 -21.22 -10.04
CA GLN A 27 -25.87 -20.56 -8.75
C GLN A 27 -24.53 -19.99 -8.27
N ARG A 28 -24.55 -18.71 -7.90
CA ARG A 28 -23.41 -18.02 -7.31
C ARG A 28 -23.64 -17.90 -5.82
N VAL A 29 -22.67 -18.38 -5.05
CA VAL A 29 -22.67 -18.23 -3.59
C VAL A 29 -21.64 -17.17 -3.24
N GLU A 30 -22.10 -16.09 -2.62
CA GLU A 30 -21.20 -15.05 -2.12
C GLU A 30 -20.48 -15.55 -0.85
N LYS A 31 -19.18 -15.23 -0.74
CA LYS A 31 -18.44 -15.53 0.48
C LYS A 31 -18.83 -14.52 1.56
N ASN A 32 -19.39 -15.02 2.66
CA ASN A 32 -19.70 -14.24 3.83
C ASN A 32 -18.42 -13.70 4.50
N LYS A 33 -18.50 -12.49 5.06
CA LYS A 33 -17.38 -11.86 5.80
C LYS A 33 -17.23 -12.42 7.22
N LYS A 34 -18.28 -13.02 7.78
CA LYS A 34 -18.31 -13.55 9.16
C LYS A 34 -19.14 -14.83 9.23
N GLY A 35 -18.76 -15.73 10.13
CA GLY A 35 -19.47 -16.99 10.42
C GLY A 35 -18.80 -18.21 9.80
N LYS A 36 -19.61 -19.26 9.52
CA LYS A 36 -19.09 -20.50 8.90
C LYS A 36 -18.57 -20.21 7.50
N GLY A 37 -17.35 -20.67 7.20
CA GLY A 37 -16.72 -20.49 5.89
C GLY A 37 -16.11 -19.11 5.63
N SER A 38 -16.15 -18.19 6.61
CA SER A 38 -15.62 -16.83 6.43
C SER A 38 -14.12 -16.69 6.73
N TYR A 39 -13.45 -17.75 7.20
CA TYR A 39 -12.02 -17.69 7.50
C TYR A 39 -11.18 -17.59 6.22
N CYS A 40 -10.36 -16.55 6.12
CA CYS A 40 -9.42 -16.32 5.03
C CYS A 40 -7.99 -16.28 5.59
N ARG A 41 -7.09 -17.15 5.09
CA ARG A 41 -5.68 -17.23 5.55
C ARG A 41 -4.90 -15.93 5.35
N LYS A 42 -5.21 -15.18 4.30
CA LYS A 42 -4.66 -13.87 3.99
C LYS A 42 -5.82 -12.94 3.66
N GLY A 43 -5.87 -11.78 4.31
CA GLY A 43 -6.83 -10.73 3.99
C GLY A 43 -6.51 -10.06 2.65
N LYS A 44 -7.40 -9.18 2.18
CA LYS A 44 -7.20 -8.39 0.95
C LYS A 44 -5.95 -7.52 1.04
N GLN A 45 -5.68 -6.95 2.21
CA GLN A 45 -4.42 -6.30 2.54
C GLN A 45 -3.56 -7.33 3.28
N GLY A 46 -2.47 -7.78 2.65
CA GLY A 46 -1.50 -8.66 3.29
C GLY A 46 -0.83 -7.99 4.48
N LYS A 47 -0.24 -8.79 5.38
CA LYS A 47 0.58 -8.24 6.48
C LYS A 47 1.81 -7.54 5.87
N GLY A 48 1.81 -6.22 5.86
CA GLY A 48 2.99 -5.40 5.58
C GLY A 48 2.84 -4.47 4.39
N GLN A 49 2.13 -3.36 4.58
CA GLN A 49 2.33 -2.12 3.79
C GLN A 49 2.07 -0.87 4.63
N ASP A 50 2.18 -0.93 5.96
CA ASP A 50 2.10 0.29 6.78
C ASP A 50 2.76 0.13 8.16
N TRP A 51 4.02 -0.30 8.17
CA TRP A 51 4.89 0.05 9.30
C TRP A 51 5.71 1.22 8.80
N GLU A 52 5.16 2.44 8.87
CA GLU A 52 6.00 3.63 8.84
C GLU A 52 7.04 3.47 9.94
N ALA A 53 8.26 3.10 9.52
CA ALA A 53 9.42 3.14 10.36
C ALA A 53 9.45 4.55 10.95
N SER A 54 9.32 4.65 12.27
CA SER A 54 9.71 5.85 13.00
C SER A 54 11.23 5.99 12.82
N GLY A 55 11.62 6.48 11.64
CA GLY A 55 12.92 7.06 11.41
C GLY A 55 12.93 8.29 12.28
N LYS A 56 13.52 8.18 13.47
CA LYS A 56 13.94 9.33 14.25
C LYS A 56 14.74 10.19 13.28
N SER A 57 14.17 11.31 12.85
CA SER A 57 14.92 12.34 12.18
C SER A 57 15.93 12.84 13.19
N SER A 58 17.13 12.28 13.16
CA SER A 58 18.31 12.91 13.74
C SER A 58 18.39 14.26 13.05
N LYS A 59 17.89 15.26 13.77
CA LYS A 59 17.93 16.65 13.35
C LYS A 59 19.41 17.01 13.15
N ASP A 60 19.63 17.71 12.05
CA ASP A 60 20.73 18.65 11.87
C ASP A 60 22.05 18.08 11.34
N ALA A 61 21.99 17.58 10.11
CA ALA A 61 23.08 17.80 9.16
C ALA A 61 22.90 19.16 8.49
N LEU A 62 23.41 20.24 9.10
CA LEU A 62 23.67 21.51 8.41
C LEU A 62 24.95 22.16 8.99
N PRO A 63 26.08 22.15 8.26
CA PRO A 63 27.21 23.02 8.57
C PRO A 63 26.88 24.41 8.04
N LEU A 64 27.14 25.48 8.82
CA LEU A 64 27.35 26.88 8.38
C LEU A 64 27.05 27.86 9.54
N ALA A 65 27.77 27.73 10.66
CA ALA A 65 27.82 28.82 11.64
C ALA A 65 29.14 28.90 12.43
N SER A 66 30.16 28.10 12.07
CA SER A 66 31.48 28.12 12.71
C SER A 66 32.42 29.20 12.15
N HIS A 67 31.89 30.26 11.51
CA HIS A 67 32.69 31.38 11.01
C HIS A 67 32.39 32.74 11.69
N PHE A 68 31.23 32.92 12.33
CA PHE A 68 30.86 34.25 12.82
C PHE A 68 31.30 34.55 14.26
N MET A 69 31.52 33.53 15.10
CA MET A 69 32.00 33.74 16.48
C MET A 69 33.53 33.66 16.64
N ALA A 70 34.26 33.18 15.64
CA ALA A 70 35.72 33.10 15.68
C ALA A 70 36.40 34.46 15.41
N VAL A 71 35.75 35.38 14.69
CA VAL A 71 36.31 36.71 14.38
C VAL A 71 36.06 37.71 15.51
N LEU A 72 34.94 37.62 16.21
CA LEU A 72 34.64 38.50 17.36
C LEU A 72 35.35 38.04 18.66
N GLY A 73 35.65 36.75 18.81
CA GLY A 73 36.38 36.23 19.98
C GLY A 73 37.91 36.45 19.97
N PHE A 74 38.50 36.91 18.86
CA PHE A 74 39.97 37.09 18.74
C PHE A 74 40.44 38.54 18.95
N VAL A 75 39.53 39.52 18.92
CA VAL A 75 39.88 40.94 19.14
C VAL A 75 39.82 41.33 20.63
N GLU A 76 38.98 40.68 21.43
CA GLU A 76 38.76 41.07 22.83
C GLU A 76 39.71 40.39 23.84
N ARG A 77 40.58 39.48 23.35
CA ARG A 77 41.61 38.80 24.17
C ARG A 77 43.02 39.38 23.98
N ARG A 78 43.15 40.55 23.34
CA ARG A 78 44.40 41.32 23.24
C ARG A 78 44.43 42.61 24.07
N TYR A 79 43.41 42.88 24.88
CA TYR A 79 43.35 44.04 25.79
C TYR A 79 43.47 43.67 27.29
N ALA A 80 44.22 42.61 27.61
CA ALA A 80 44.53 42.27 29.00
C ALA A 80 45.84 41.49 29.13
N PHE A 81 46.97 42.08 28.73
CA PHE A 81 48.33 41.78 29.24
C PHE A 81 49.31 42.82 28.68
N GLY A 82 49.54 43.90 29.43
CA GLY A 82 50.48 44.95 29.07
C GLY A 82 50.46 46.13 30.05
N CYS A 83 51.18 45.96 31.17
CA CYS A 83 51.44 46.86 32.30
C CYS A 83 50.26 47.17 33.24
#